data_AF-A0A7C2UHJ0-F1
#
_entry.id   AF-A0A7C2UHJ0-F1
#
_cell.length_a   1.000
_cell.length_b   1.000
_cell.length_c   1.000
_cell.angle_alpha   90.00
_cell.angle_beta   90.00
_cell.angle_gamma   90.00
#
_symmetry.space_group_name_H-M   'P 1'
#
loop_
_entity.id
_entity.type
_entity.pdbx_description
1 polymer ?
#
loop_
_entity_poly.entity_id
_entity_poly.type
_entity_poly.pdbx_seq_one_letter_code
_entity_poly.pdbx_strand_id
1 'polypeptide(L)'
;MRASTSLGPPAGYGTMSRTGRSGNVCAVAGECAIVPMMAQNTASKEDRDVMDSCGSERDNGAVYWGGPALGRRDASPRIRVGPVHSPAFMQYDLLIHGGTVYDGTGQPGTVADIGIRGDRIAAIGGLDRRDAIKVVDAEGLAVTPGFIDIKTHSDFTLPINPGAESKVRQGVTTEIIGHCGFSVAPCLPGKVDLLKDYLSPSAPWLPFRELTFHQYLEGFPATSVNAGMLVGHNTLRLMVMGMDNRAPTGAELAGMIELLEEGLRAGALGMSSGLFTAPGAYAGREEMIALGNVLKRHNAGYFTHLRDESSRVVEAVEEAIDLGAACGIHVEIVHLKCSGTDNWGKTARVLSLLEEARARGIDIDCDAYPYTAGSNPLKNILPQWVQAGGVQAMLERLRDRDVRVRIRHEIAERGFNNWGKVENWDCIRISISPYTPQFSGRTIGELAAEREKDPVDVMCDYLIEDRGATRVLVTSISEDDVCEVMRSPRAFVGSDGNCVAHYGIVSGGMPHPRFYGTFPRVIGRYVRERGVVPLEIAIHKMTGGPARALRLRDRGVIREGYRADLTLFDPEDFTDRATYDDPHQYPSGARTTVIVNGTIVVDNAAHTGATPGRVLRRASDGTVE
;
A
#
# COMPACT_ATOMS: atom_id res chain seq x y z
N MET A 1 -44.54 34.03 -49.87
CA MET A 1 -44.59 34.48 -48.46
C MET A 1 -43.14 34.78 -48.08
N ARG A 2 -42.66 36.02 -47.81
CA ARG A 2 -43.25 37.26 -47.26
C ARG A 2 -43.96 37.01 -45.91
N ALA A 3 -43.70 37.76 -44.83
CA ALA A 3 -43.06 39.08 -44.71
C ALA A 3 -41.98 39.16 -43.60
N SER A 4 -41.45 40.37 -43.34
CA SER A 4 -40.27 40.66 -42.50
C SER A 4 -40.36 42.02 -41.77
N THR A 5 -39.93 42.08 -40.49
CA THR A 5 -39.54 43.28 -39.70
C THR A 5 -38.73 42.80 -38.46
N SER A 6 -37.66 43.39 -37.91
CA SER A 6 -36.82 44.60 -38.10
C SER A 6 -37.10 45.86 -37.24
N LEU A 7 -36.14 46.20 -36.37
CA LEU A 7 -35.88 47.50 -35.68
C LEU A 7 -36.93 47.93 -34.62
N GLY A 8 -36.62 48.65 -33.52
CA GLY A 8 -35.33 49.12 -32.97
C GLY A 8 -35.50 49.81 -31.57
N PRO A 9 -34.41 50.11 -30.82
CA PRO A 9 -34.39 50.75 -29.46
C PRO A 9 -34.38 52.31 -29.55
N PRO A 10 -34.11 53.17 -28.52
CA PRO A 10 -33.49 52.93 -27.19
C PRO A 10 -33.92 53.85 -25.98
N ALA A 11 -33.06 53.87 -24.94
CA ALA A 11 -32.73 54.96 -23.99
C ALA A 11 -33.24 54.90 -22.53
N GLY A 12 -32.34 55.28 -21.60
CA GLY A 12 -32.60 55.34 -20.15
C GLY A 12 -31.31 55.48 -19.31
N TYR A 13 -30.72 56.68 -19.24
CA TYR A 13 -29.55 56.97 -18.40
C TYR A 13 -29.93 57.20 -16.92
N GLY A 14 -29.05 56.86 -15.98
CA GLY A 14 -29.25 57.14 -14.55
C GLY A 14 -27.98 57.00 -13.71
N THR A 15 -27.14 58.04 -13.69
CA THR A 15 -25.97 58.11 -12.78
C THR A 15 -26.19 59.18 -11.71
N MET A 16 -26.00 58.82 -10.44
CA MET A 16 -25.66 59.77 -9.38
C MET A 16 -24.72 59.12 -8.36
N SER A 17 -23.84 59.95 -7.81
CA SER A 17 -22.87 59.57 -6.77
C SER A 17 -22.92 60.59 -5.64
N ARG A 18 -22.72 60.14 -4.39
CA ARG A 18 -21.73 60.68 -3.42
C ARG A 18 -22.04 60.27 -1.98
N THR A 19 -20.95 60.08 -1.22
CA THR A 19 -20.79 60.27 0.25
C THR A 19 -21.74 59.55 1.22
N GLY A 20 -21.27 58.93 2.31
CA GLY A 20 -19.89 58.77 2.80
C GLY A 20 -19.84 58.68 4.34
N ARG A 21 -18.68 58.29 4.92
CA ARG A 21 -18.43 58.03 6.36
C ARG A 21 -19.21 56.83 6.95
N SER A 22 -18.80 56.21 8.07
CA SER A 22 -17.46 55.97 8.64
C SER A 22 -17.61 55.00 9.82
N GLY A 23 -16.79 53.95 9.93
CA GLY A 23 -16.91 53.00 11.03
C GLY A 23 -15.80 51.95 11.11
N ASN A 24 -14.65 52.34 11.67
CA ASN A 24 -13.69 51.37 12.20
C ASN A 24 -14.22 50.78 13.51
N VAL A 25 -13.90 49.51 13.82
CA VAL A 25 -13.40 49.06 15.14
C VAL A 25 -12.72 47.70 14.96
N CYS A 26 -11.58 47.53 15.64
CA CYS A 26 -10.80 46.32 15.92
C CYS A 26 -10.86 45.12 14.97
N ALA A 27 -9.73 44.87 14.29
CA ALA A 27 -9.22 43.52 14.17
C ALA A 27 -8.82 42.99 15.57
N VAL A 28 -8.94 41.67 15.78
CA VAL A 28 -8.36 40.97 16.94
C VAL A 28 -7.39 39.93 16.42
N ALA A 29 -6.10 40.07 16.74
CA ALA A 29 -5.12 39.04 16.50
C ALA A 29 -5.28 37.93 17.57
N GLY A 30 -5.56 36.71 17.14
CA GLY A 30 -5.57 35.54 18.01
C GLY A 30 -4.23 34.81 17.93
N GLU A 31 -3.36 35.03 18.92
CA GLU A 31 -2.12 34.26 19.05
C GLU A 31 -2.44 32.79 19.36
N CYS A 32 -2.16 31.87 18.44
CA CYS A 32 -2.37 30.45 18.68
C CYS A 32 -1.17 29.89 19.46
N ALA A 33 -1.36 29.72 20.78
CA ALA A 33 -0.29 29.35 21.70
C ALA A 33 0.28 27.94 21.38
N ILE A 34 1.62 27.86 21.31
CA ILE A 34 2.33 26.58 21.26
C ILE A 34 2.16 25.88 22.60
N VAL A 35 1.64 24.65 22.59
CA VAL A 35 1.51 23.79 23.78
C VAL A 35 2.71 22.83 23.83
N PRO A 36 3.70 23.02 24.73
CA PRO A 36 4.74 22.04 24.94
C PRO A 36 4.21 20.89 25.81
N MET A 37 4.16 19.67 25.26
CA MET A 37 3.96 18.47 26.08
C MET A 37 5.17 18.28 27.01
N MET A 38 4.98 18.50 28.31
CA MET A 38 6.00 18.15 29.31
C MET A 38 6.05 16.64 29.49
N ALA A 39 7.22 16.05 29.28
CA ALA A 39 7.49 14.67 29.65
C ALA A 39 7.51 14.54 31.19
N GLN A 40 6.57 13.78 31.77
CA GLN A 40 6.62 13.43 33.19
C GLN A 40 7.59 12.26 33.39
N ASN A 41 8.83 12.57 33.78
CA ASN A 41 9.87 11.59 34.05
C ASN A 41 10.05 11.42 35.57
N THR A 42 9.40 10.41 36.15
CA THR A 42 9.43 10.13 37.59
C THR A 42 10.61 9.24 37.97
N ALA A 43 11.76 9.85 38.24
CA ALA A 43 12.92 9.15 38.81
C ALA A 43 12.85 9.15 40.35
N SER A 44 12.89 7.96 40.97
CA SER A 44 13.23 7.80 42.38
C SER A 44 14.74 8.01 42.60
N LYS A 45 15.11 8.45 43.81
CA LYS A 45 16.50 8.61 44.26
C LYS A 45 16.85 7.56 45.30
N GLU A 46 18.11 7.13 45.29
CA GLU A 46 18.95 6.45 46.31
C GLU A 46 19.97 5.63 45.49
N ASP A 47 21.30 5.74 45.62
CA ASP A 47 22.13 6.56 46.51
C ASP A 47 23.39 7.08 45.79
N ARG A 48 24.19 7.91 46.50
CA ARG A 48 25.58 8.25 46.14
C ARG A 48 26.43 8.24 47.40
N ASP A 49 27.63 7.66 47.33
CA ASP A 49 28.83 8.30 47.89
C ASP A 49 30.16 7.66 47.43
N VAL A 50 31.28 8.27 47.85
CA VAL A 50 32.69 7.77 47.83
C VAL A 50 33.54 7.98 46.56
N MET A 51 34.23 9.13 46.56
CA MET A 51 35.68 9.36 46.29
C MET A 51 36.36 8.98 44.95
N ASP A 52 36.59 10.03 44.16
CA ASP A 52 37.91 10.69 43.92
C ASP A 52 39.17 9.94 43.41
N SER A 53 39.75 10.60 42.40
CA SER A 53 41.18 10.87 42.17
C SER A 53 42.11 9.80 41.57
N CYS A 54 42.66 10.14 40.39
CA CYS A 54 44.10 10.14 40.14
C CYS A 54 44.44 11.18 39.06
N GLY A 55 45.62 11.80 39.12
CA GLY A 55 46.01 12.91 38.23
C GLY A 55 47.02 12.54 37.14
N SER A 56 47.37 13.57 36.35
CA SER A 56 48.75 13.99 36.01
C SER A 56 49.92 12.99 36.15
N GLU A 57 50.90 12.92 35.25
CA GLU A 57 51.37 13.99 34.33
C GLU A 57 52.18 13.44 33.13
N ARG A 58 52.81 14.34 32.35
CA ARG A 58 53.77 14.03 31.28
C ARG A 58 55.18 14.40 31.76
N ASP A 59 56.24 13.74 31.27
CA ASP A 59 57.18 14.39 30.32
C ASP A 59 58.19 13.38 29.71
N ASN A 60 59.09 13.91 28.87
CA ASN A 60 60.08 13.25 28.03
C ASN A 60 61.44 13.02 28.74
N GLY A 61 62.29 12.16 28.16
CA GLY A 61 63.74 12.17 28.46
C GLY A 61 64.49 10.92 27.98
N ALA A 62 65.34 11.06 26.95
CA ALA A 62 66.19 9.98 26.45
C ALA A 62 67.67 10.37 26.49
N VAL A 63 68.54 9.49 27.02
CA VAL A 63 70.00 9.63 26.98
C VAL A 63 70.65 8.26 26.80
N TYR A 64 71.68 8.18 25.94
CA TYR A 64 72.51 6.99 25.70
C TYR A 64 73.71 6.93 26.65
N TRP A 65 74.07 5.73 27.10
CA TRP A 65 75.45 5.26 27.37
C TRP A 65 75.50 3.74 27.16
N GLY A 66 76.69 3.13 26.94
CA GLY A 66 76.75 1.72 26.54
C GLY A 66 78.02 0.95 26.91
N GLY A 67 77.84 -0.37 27.04
CA GLY A 67 78.88 -1.40 27.20
C GLY A 67 79.49 -1.55 28.60
N PRO A 68 80.24 -2.64 28.88
CA PRO A 68 80.49 -3.83 28.06
C PRO A 68 79.76 -5.09 28.57
N ALA A 69 79.98 -6.24 27.92
CA ALA A 69 79.29 -7.49 28.23
C ALA A 69 79.97 -8.35 29.31
N LEU A 70 79.17 -9.07 30.10
CA LEU A 70 79.56 -10.27 30.85
C LEU A 70 78.41 -11.29 30.81
N GLY A 71 78.70 -12.53 30.43
CA GLY A 71 77.68 -13.53 30.15
C GLY A 71 77.18 -14.28 31.40
N ARG A 72 75.88 -14.58 31.44
CA ARG A 72 75.30 -15.67 32.24
C ARG A 72 74.39 -16.52 31.38
N ARG A 73 74.39 -17.83 31.63
CA ARG A 73 73.38 -18.76 31.12
C ARG A 73 72.27 -18.82 32.17
N ASP A 74 71.04 -18.49 31.77
CA ASP A 74 69.86 -18.84 32.57
C ASP A 74 68.78 -19.43 31.64
N ALA A 75 68.15 -20.50 32.11
CA ALA A 75 67.21 -21.29 31.33
C ALA A 75 65.78 -20.79 31.55
N SER A 76 65.40 -19.70 30.88
CA SER A 76 64.00 -19.24 30.87
C SER A 76 63.09 -20.30 30.21
N PRO A 77 61.97 -20.70 30.83
CA PRO A 77 61.07 -21.68 30.24
C PRO A 77 60.45 -21.13 28.96
N ARG A 78 60.43 -21.96 27.91
CA ARG A 78 59.68 -21.63 26.68
C ARG A 78 58.19 -21.68 27.01
N ILE A 79 57.60 -20.53 27.33
CA ILE A 79 56.15 -20.35 27.24
C ILE A 79 55.77 -20.70 25.81
N ARG A 80 55.06 -21.82 25.63
CA ARG A 80 54.34 -22.08 24.39
C ARG A 80 53.22 -21.05 24.36
N VAL A 81 53.45 -19.96 23.65
CA VAL A 81 52.35 -19.19 23.06
C VAL A 81 51.61 -20.20 22.19
N GLY A 82 50.44 -20.66 22.66
CA GLY A 82 49.53 -21.46 21.84
C GLY A 82 49.17 -20.66 20.59
N PRO A 83 48.67 -21.30 19.53
CA PRO A 83 48.25 -20.56 18.34
C PRO A 83 47.28 -19.47 18.78
N VAL A 84 47.67 -18.21 18.62
CA VAL A 84 46.77 -17.08 18.83
C VAL A 84 45.60 -17.34 17.91
N HIS A 85 44.42 -17.60 18.49
CA HIS A 85 43.20 -17.62 17.71
C HIS A 85 43.00 -16.20 17.20
N SER A 86 43.43 -15.96 15.96
CA SER A 86 42.84 -14.90 15.14
C SER A 86 41.33 -14.98 15.33
N PRO A 87 40.63 -13.86 15.57
CA PRO A 87 39.18 -13.89 15.71
C PRO A 87 38.63 -14.62 14.48
N ALA A 88 37.85 -15.67 14.72
CA ALA A 88 37.27 -16.45 13.63
C ALA A 88 36.36 -15.50 12.85
N PHE A 89 36.76 -15.15 11.63
CA PHE A 89 35.94 -14.37 10.72
C PHE A 89 34.76 -15.25 10.32
N MET A 90 33.68 -15.14 11.09
CA MET A 90 32.41 -15.81 10.82
C MET A 90 31.98 -15.46 9.39
N GLN A 91 31.67 -16.49 8.62
CA GLN A 91 31.36 -16.38 7.20
C GLN A 91 29.99 -15.71 6.98
N TYR A 92 29.11 -15.73 7.99
CA TYR A 92 27.74 -15.22 7.93
C TYR A 92 27.41 -14.34 9.15
N ASP A 93 26.65 -13.28 8.94
CA ASP A 93 26.10 -12.46 10.02
C ASP A 93 24.88 -13.15 10.66
N LEU A 94 24.11 -13.88 9.84
CA LEU A 94 22.95 -14.67 10.24
C LEU A 94 22.92 -15.99 9.47
N LEU A 95 22.61 -17.08 10.15
CA LEU A 95 22.35 -18.39 9.56
C LEU A 95 20.92 -18.83 9.91
N ILE A 96 20.13 -19.14 8.90
CA ILE A 96 18.89 -19.92 9.04
C ILE A 96 19.28 -21.38 8.85
N HIS A 97 18.87 -22.27 9.75
CA HIS A 97 19.30 -23.67 9.71
C HIS A 97 18.16 -24.67 9.93
N GLY A 98 18.17 -25.77 9.19
CA GLY A 98 17.25 -26.92 9.34
C GLY A 98 15.84 -26.74 8.79
N GLY A 99 15.56 -25.64 8.08
CA GLY A 99 14.21 -25.33 7.57
C GLY A 99 13.89 -25.89 6.19
N THR A 100 12.61 -26.01 5.87
CA THR A 100 12.13 -26.41 4.54
C THR A 100 12.06 -25.17 3.64
N VAL A 101 13.04 -25.02 2.75
CA VAL A 101 13.18 -23.90 1.83
C VAL A 101 12.22 -24.05 0.65
N TYR A 102 11.24 -23.16 0.55
CA TYR A 102 10.41 -22.94 -0.63
C TYR A 102 10.93 -21.71 -1.36
N ASP A 103 11.68 -21.91 -2.45
CA ASP A 103 12.54 -20.87 -3.03
C ASP A 103 11.81 -19.69 -3.72
N GLY A 104 10.48 -19.74 -3.85
CA GLY A 104 9.67 -18.74 -4.54
C GLY A 104 9.44 -19.00 -6.03
N THR A 105 10.04 -20.04 -6.61
CA THR A 105 9.85 -20.40 -8.04
C THR A 105 8.64 -21.29 -8.31
N GLY A 106 7.95 -21.76 -7.26
CA GLY A 106 6.83 -22.69 -7.36
C GLY A 106 7.24 -24.17 -7.39
N GLN A 107 8.51 -24.49 -7.12
CA GLN A 107 8.96 -25.86 -6.91
C GLN A 107 8.67 -26.34 -5.47
N PRO A 108 8.48 -27.66 -5.25
CA PRO A 108 8.35 -28.23 -3.91
C PRO A 108 9.54 -27.89 -3.01
N GLY A 109 9.26 -27.66 -1.71
CA GLY A 109 10.28 -27.26 -0.74
C GLY A 109 11.34 -28.33 -0.47
N THR A 110 12.55 -27.90 -0.11
CA THR A 110 13.69 -28.78 0.21
C THR A 110 14.39 -28.33 1.48
N VAL A 111 14.89 -29.27 2.29
CA VAL A 111 15.56 -28.92 3.56
C VAL A 111 16.98 -28.39 3.27
N ALA A 112 17.26 -27.16 3.68
CA ALA A 112 18.56 -26.52 3.53
C ALA A 112 18.75 -25.37 4.54
N ASP A 113 20.01 -25.05 4.80
CA ASP A 113 20.43 -23.87 5.54
C ASP A 113 20.67 -22.69 4.58
N ILE A 114 20.49 -21.46 5.08
CA ILE A 114 20.71 -20.22 4.34
C ILE A 114 21.64 -19.31 5.16
N GLY A 115 22.86 -19.12 4.66
CA GLY A 115 23.83 -18.19 5.22
C GLY A 115 23.66 -16.80 4.63
N ILE A 116 23.58 -15.77 5.48
CA ILE A 116 23.34 -14.36 5.12
C ILE A 116 24.56 -13.53 5.49
N ARG A 117 24.96 -12.60 4.60
CA ARG A 117 26.02 -11.61 4.88
C ARG A 117 25.59 -10.23 4.41
N GLY A 118 25.67 -9.25 5.30
CA GLY A 118 25.10 -7.92 5.07
C GLY A 118 23.62 -8.02 4.69
N ASP A 119 23.27 -7.47 3.52
CA ASP A 119 21.89 -7.49 3.01
C ASP A 119 21.59 -8.61 1.98
N ARG A 120 22.48 -9.61 1.84
CA ARG A 120 22.37 -10.67 0.82
C ARG A 120 22.46 -12.09 1.38
N ILE A 121 21.80 -13.01 0.68
CA ILE A 121 22.01 -14.45 0.79
C ILE A 121 23.40 -14.76 0.24
N ALA A 122 24.27 -15.33 1.07
CA ALA A 122 25.68 -15.57 0.78
C ALA A 122 26.00 -17.03 0.44
N ALA A 123 25.22 -17.99 0.96
CA ALA A 123 25.34 -19.42 0.64
C ALA A 123 24.02 -20.16 0.93
N ILE A 124 23.75 -21.24 0.18
CA ILE A 124 22.62 -22.16 0.45
C ILE A 124 23.12 -23.62 0.44
N GLY A 125 22.77 -24.42 1.44
CA GLY A 125 23.18 -25.83 1.49
C GLY A 125 23.19 -26.41 2.90
N GLY A 126 24.09 -27.36 3.19
CA GLY A 126 24.41 -27.73 4.57
C GLY A 126 25.55 -26.85 5.08
N LEU A 127 25.31 -26.05 6.13
CA LEU A 127 26.24 -25.02 6.60
C LEU A 127 26.60 -25.24 8.07
N ASP A 128 27.81 -24.85 8.48
CA ASP A 128 28.23 -25.04 9.87
C ASP A 128 27.66 -23.92 10.76
N ARG A 129 26.94 -24.31 11.82
CA ARG A 129 26.41 -23.36 12.83
C ARG A 129 27.52 -22.51 13.49
N ARG A 130 28.80 -22.91 13.40
CA ARG A 130 29.96 -22.20 13.95
C ARG A 130 30.44 -21.02 13.08
N ASP A 131 30.04 -20.99 11.81
CA ASP A 131 30.47 -19.94 10.86
C ASP A 131 29.55 -18.71 10.87
N ALA A 132 28.64 -18.58 11.84
CA ALA A 132 27.60 -17.55 11.88
C ALA A 132 27.48 -16.80 13.22
N ILE A 133 27.27 -15.48 13.18
CA ILE A 133 27.17 -14.63 14.39
C ILE A 133 25.84 -14.87 15.14
N LYS A 134 24.70 -14.92 14.44
CA LYS A 134 23.42 -15.40 14.96
C LYS A 134 22.97 -16.63 14.17
N VAL A 135 22.38 -17.61 14.86
CA VAL A 135 21.66 -18.74 14.26
C VAL A 135 20.18 -18.62 14.60
N VAL A 136 19.31 -18.83 13.61
CA VAL A 136 17.86 -19.00 13.76
C VAL A 136 17.52 -20.45 13.45
N ASP A 137 16.95 -21.14 14.43
CA ASP A 137 16.59 -22.54 14.31
C ASP A 137 15.22 -22.70 13.64
N ALA A 138 15.26 -23.16 12.39
CA ALA A 138 14.11 -23.28 11.51
C ALA A 138 13.60 -24.72 11.37
N GLU A 139 14.02 -25.66 12.24
CA GLU A 139 13.51 -27.02 12.20
C GLU A 139 11.97 -27.04 12.33
N GLY A 140 11.31 -27.70 11.38
CA GLY A 140 9.84 -27.73 11.26
C GLY A 140 9.20 -26.49 10.61
N LEU A 141 9.96 -25.44 10.28
CA LEU A 141 9.42 -24.22 9.64
C LEU A 141 9.54 -24.28 8.11
N ALA A 142 8.59 -23.64 7.44
CA ALA A 142 8.77 -23.20 6.06
C ALA A 142 9.68 -21.95 6.05
N VAL A 143 10.63 -21.92 5.11
CA VAL A 143 11.55 -20.80 4.88
C VAL A 143 11.33 -20.31 3.45
N THR A 144 10.92 -19.07 3.27
CA THR A 144 10.46 -18.53 1.98
C THR A 144 11.15 -17.19 1.70
N PRO A 145 11.16 -16.71 0.44
CA PRO A 145 11.33 -15.29 0.21
C PRO A 145 10.26 -14.53 1.00
N GLY A 146 10.61 -13.34 1.47
CA GLY A 146 9.66 -12.45 2.10
C GLY A 146 8.54 -12.06 1.13
N PHE A 147 7.31 -11.96 1.61
CA PHE A 147 6.15 -11.76 0.75
C PHE A 147 6.14 -10.34 0.18
N ILE A 148 5.71 -10.23 -1.07
CA ILE A 148 5.59 -8.98 -1.81
C ILE A 148 4.11 -8.63 -1.91
N ASP A 149 3.69 -7.60 -1.18
CA ASP A 149 2.34 -7.06 -1.23
C ASP A 149 2.23 -6.14 -2.46
N ILE A 150 1.97 -6.76 -3.61
CA ILE A 150 1.93 -6.13 -4.94
C ILE A 150 0.83 -5.06 -5.09
N LYS A 151 -0.10 -4.98 -4.13
CA LYS A 151 -1.24 -4.06 -4.17
C LYS A 151 -1.60 -3.58 -2.78
N THR A 152 -1.21 -2.34 -2.45
CA THR A 152 -1.57 -1.69 -1.18
C THR A 152 -2.13 -0.29 -1.39
N HIS A 153 -2.42 0.40 -0.27
CA HIS A 153 -2.72 1.82 -0.20
C HIS A 153 -1.97 2.49 0.97
N SER A 154 -0.82 1.92 1.36
CA SER A 154 -0.03 2.37 2.50
C SER A 154 0.70 3.70 2.30
N ASP A 155 0.54 4.38 1.15
CA ASP A 155 1.17 5.65 0.78
C ASP A 155 1.31 6.63 1.95
N PHE A 156 0.18 6.89 2.62
CA PHE A 156 0.07 7.86 3.71
C PHE A 156 0.19 7.23 5.10
N THR A 157 0.16 5.89 5.23
CA THR A 157 0.24 5.23 6.54
C THR A 157 1.62 4.68 6.88
N LEU A 158 2.44 4.26 5.90
CA LEU A 158 3.84 3.91 6.14
C LEU A 158 4.66 5.09 6.69
N PRO A 159 4.51 6.34 6.20
CA PRO A 159 5.17 7.50 6.81
C PRO A 159 4.72 7.84 8.23
N ILE A 160 3.51 7.42 8.63
CA ILE A 160 2.95 7.62 9.97
C ILE A 160 3.33 6.48 10.91
N ASN A 161 3.42 5.25 10.38
CA ASN A 161 3.73 4.01 11.10
C ASN A 161 4.87 3.24 10.40
N PRO A 162 6.12 3.73 10.46
CA PRO A 162 7.24 3.11 9.75
C PRO A 162 7.60 1.70 10.23
N GLY A 163 7.14 1.31 11.42
CA GLY A 163 7.24 -0.08 11.91
C GLY A 163 6.47 -1.09 11.05
N ALA A 164 5.53 -0.65 10.21
CA ALA A 164 4.81 -1.50 9.26
C ALA A 164 4.17 -2.76 9.88
N GLU A 165 3.79 -2.72 11.16
CA GLU A 165 3.54 -3.93 11.96
C GLU A 165 2.46 -4.85 11.40
N SER A 166 1.32 -4.32 10.92
CA SER A 166 0.28 -5.16 10.32
C SER A 166 0.72 -5.87 9.04
N LYS A 167 1.88 -5.52 8.48
CA LYS A 167 2.43 -6.02 7.22
C LYS A 167 3.61 -6.95 7.48
N VAL A 168 4.63 -6.53 8.24
CA VAL A 168 5.75 -7.45 8.57
C VAL A 168 5.31 -8.64 9.42
N ARG A 169 4.30 -8.51 10.30
CA ARG A 169 3.75 -9.66 11.04
C ARG A 169 2.95 -10.62 10.14
N GLN A 170 2.58 -10.22 8.93
CA GLN A 170 2.04 -11.09 7.88
C GLN A 170 3.13 -11.77 7.03
N GLY A 171 4.42 -11.55 7.29
CA GLY A 171 5.50 -12.03 6.41
C GLY A 171 5.79 -11.13 5.22
N VAL A 172 5.18 -9.95 5.12
CA VAL A 172 5.43 -8.98 4.05
C VAL A 172 6.77 -8.30 4.28
N THR A 173 7.62 -8.28 3.25
CA THR A 173 8.92 -7.60 3.26
C THR A 173 8.99 -6.45 2.26
N THR A 174 8.06 -6.38 1.31
CA THR A 174 7.99 -5.36 0.26
C THR A 174 6.54 -5.00 -0.01
N GLU A 175 6.21 -3.70 -0.08
CA GLU A 175 4.91 -3.20 -0.51
C GLU A 175 5.01 -2.39 -1.81
N ILE A 176 3.96 -2.44 -2.63
CA ILE A 176 3.74 -1.48 -3.72
C ILE A 176 2.58 -0.57 -3.35
N ILE A 177 2.82 0.74 -3.43
CA ILE A 177 1.92 1.84 -3.04
C ILE A 177 1.60 2.76 -4.23
N GLY A 178 0.56 3.58 -4.11
CA GLY A 178 0.13 4.52 -5.15
C GLY A 178 -0.89 3.95 -6.14
N HIS A 179 -1.69 2.96 -5.73
CA HIS A 179 -2.61 2.21 -6.61
C HIS A 179 -3.99 2.87 -6.83
N CYS A 180 -4.78 2.27 -7.73
CA CYS A 180 -6.16 2.66 -8.07
C CYS A 180 -6.31 4.12 -8.52
N GLY A 181 -5.24 4.71 -9.08
CA GLY A 181 -5.20 6.11 -9.50
C GLY A 181 -4.91 7.11 -8.39
N PHE A 182 -4.79 6.69 -7.13
CA PHE A 182 -4.55 7.56 -5.98
C PHE A 182 -3.06 7.56 -5.60
N SER A 183 -2.50 8.73 -5.35
CA SER A 183 -1.15 8.91 -4.80
C SER A 183 -1.09 10.23 -4.03
N VAL A 184 -0.23 10.33 -3.00
CA VAL A 184 -0.07 11.57 -2.21
C VAL A 184 0.79 12.65 -2.89
N ALA A 185 1.44 12.29 -4.00
CA ALA A 185 2.22 13.17 -4.86
C ALA A 185 2.00 12.79 -6.35
N PRO A 186 2.24 13.72 -7.30
CA PRO A 186 2.59 15.12 -7.09
C PRO A 186 1.39 15.96 -6.60
N CYS A 187 1.67 16.99 -5.80
CA CYS A 187 0.71 18.00 -5.37
C CYS A 187 1.17 19.38 -5.88
N LEU A 188 0.47 19.92 -6.87
CA LEU A 188 0.80 21.20 -7.51
C LEU A 188 0.46 22.42 -6.62
N PRO A 189 1.10 23.58 -6.86
CA PRO A 189 0.79 24.81 -6.15
C PRO A 189 -0.68 25.21 -6.22
N GLY A 190 -1.26 25.56 -5.08
CA GLY A 190 -2.68 25.89 -4.94
C GLY A 190 -3.66 24.72 -5.14
N LYS A 191 -3.20 23.46 -5.26
CA LYS A 191 -4.05 22.27 -5.40
C LYS A 191 -4.16 21.41 -4.13
N VAL A 192 -3.57 21.85 -3.02
CA VAL A 192 -3.50 21.13 -1.73
C VAL A 192 -4.87 20.72 -1.20
N ASP A 193 -5.83 21.66 -1.11
CA ASP A 193 -7.17 21.34 -0.57
C ASP A 193 -7.97 20.40 -1.48
N LEU A 194 -7.74 20.40 -2.80
CA LEU A 194 -8.37 19.41 -3.70
C LEU A 194 -7.87 17.99 -3.42
N LEU A 195 -6.56 17.82 -3.20
CA LEU A 195 -5.97 16.52 -2.87
C LEU A 195 -6.44 16.02 -1.50
N LYS A 196 -6.53 16.94 -0.53
CA LYS A 196 -7.05 16.69 0.82
C LYS A 196 -8.52 16.27 0.81
N ASP A 197 -9.39 16.99 0.12
CA ASP A 197 -10.81 16.63 -0.02
C ASP A 197 -10.97 15.28 -0.75
N TYR A 198 -10.13 14.99 -1.75
CA TYR A 198 -10.13 13.74 -2.49
C TYR A 198 -9.78 12.53 -1.60
N LEU A 199 -8.68 12.65 -0.84
CA LEU A 199 -8.16 11.57 0.01
C LEU A 199 -8.75 11.54 1.43
N SER A 200 -9.61 12.51 1.79
CA SER A 200 -10.30 12.59 3.08
C SER A 200 -11.01 11.30 3.56
N PRO A 201 -11.54 10.37 2.72
CA PRO A 201 -12.15 9.13 3.21
C PRO A 201 -11.14 8.04 3.59
N SER A 202 -9.86 8.26 3.31
CA SER A 202 -8.76 7.32 3.56
C SER A 202 -7.72 7.88 4.53
N ALA A 203 -7.53 9.20 4.51
CA ALA A 203 -6.47 9.91 5.22
C ALA A 203 -6.89 11.32 5.72
N PRO A 204 -8.01 11.47 6.45
CA PRO A 204 -8.56 12.79 6.84
C PRO A 204 -7.62 13.58 7.78
N TRP A 205 -6.69 12.90 8.44
CA TRP A 205 -5.70 13.45 9.35
C TRP A 205 -4.35 13.81 8.69
N LEU A 206 -4.15 13.47 7.41
CA LEU A 206 -2.85 13.67 6.77
C LEU A 206 -2.59 15.16 6.46
N PRO A 207 -1.45 15.73 6.87
CA PRO A 207 -1.06 17.08 6.46
C PRO A 207 -0.60 17.07 4.99
N PHE A 208 -1.48 17.53 4.10
CA PHE A 208 -1.13 17.75 2.70
C PHE A 208 -0.33 19.04 2.50
N ARG A 209 0.61 19.03 1.56
CA ARG A 209 1.45 20.16 1.16
C ARG A 209 1.81 20.06 -0.33
N GLU A 210 2.19 21.19 -0.91
CA GLU A 210 2.75 21.26 -2.26
C GLU A 210 4.07 20.44 -2.30
N LEU A 211 4.19 19.51 -3.25
CA LEU A 211 5.25 18.50 -3.26
C LEU A 211 5.38 17.82 -4.63
N THR A 212 6.59 17.75 -5.21
CA THR A 212 6.81 16.92 -6.42
C THR A 212 6.94 15.44 -6.05
N PHE A 213 6.82 14.54 -7.02
CA PHE A 213 6.98 13.11 -6.77
C PHE A 213 8.40 12.75 -6.33
N HIS A 214 9.43 13.42 -6.88
CA HIS A 214 10.80 13.33 -6.41
C HIS A 214 10.95 13.76 -4.94
N GLN A 215 10.42 14.92 -4.56
CA GLN A 215 10.48 15.39 -3.17
C GLN A 215 9.74 14.47 -2.20
N TYR A 216 8.73 13.74 -2.68
CA TYR A 216 8.06 12.71 -1.90
C TYR A 216 8.92 11.45 -1.72
N LEU A 217 9.57 10.95 -2.79
CA LEU A 217 10.49 9.80 -2.72
C LEU A 217 11.72 10.08 -1.85
N GLU A 218 12.33 11.27 -1.92
CA GLU A 218 13.46 11.63 -1.04
C GLU A 218 13.02 11.89 0.41
N GLY A 219 11.76 12.24 0.62
CA GLY A 219 11.17 12.50 1.93
C GLY A 219 10.54 11.28 2.60
N PHE A 220 10.55 10.11 1.96
CA PHE A 220 9.93 8.90 2.50
C PHE A 220 10.84 8.28 3.59
N PRO A 221 10.32 7.97 4.79
CA PRO A 221 11.16 7.50 5.89
C PRO A 221 11.62 6.05 5.70
N ALA A 222 12.65 5.67 6.46
CA ALA A 222 13.03 4.27 6.61
C ALA A 222 11.88 3.48 7.26
N THR A 223 11.54 2.34 6.68
CA THR A 223 10.39 1.50 7.05
C THR A 223 10.81 0.06 7.33
N SER A 224 10.00 -0.73 8.03
CA SER A 224 10.30 -2.17 8.26
C SER A 224 10.11 -3.05 7.02
N VAL A 225 9.45 -2.52 5.98
CA VAL A 225 9.29 -3.11 4.64
C VAL A 225 10.02 -2.26 3.60
N ASN A 226 10.45 -2.86 2.49
CA ASN A 226 10.75 -2.12 1.27
C ASN A 226 9.46 -1.51 0.68
N ALA A 227 9.56 -0.40 -0.04
CA ALA A 227 8.39 0.29 -0.62
C ALA A 227 8.66 0.74 -2.06
N GLY A 228 7.89 0.23 -3.03
CA GLY A 228 7.86 0.71 -4.41
C GLY A 228 6.64 1.60 -4.67
N MET A 229 6.79 2.67 -5.46
CA MET A 229 5.71 3.66 -5.67
C MET A 229 5.22 3.75 -7.11
N LEU A 230 3.92 4.04 -7.27
CA LEU A 230 3.26 4.33 -8.53
C LEU A 230 2.74 5.79 -8.56
N VAL A 231 2.69 6.38 -9.76
CA VAL A 231 2.03 7.68 -9.98
C VAL A 231 0.53 7.45 -10.18
N GLY A 232 -0.32 8.11 -9.40
CA GLY A 232 -1.78 7.98 -9.54
C GLY A 232 -2.34 8.81 -10.70
N HIS A 233 -2.89 8.17 -11.73
CA HIS A 233 -3.58 8.83 -12.85
C HIS A 233 -4.69 9.79 -12.38
N ASN A 234 -5.48 9.37 -11.38
CA ASN A 234 -6.57 10.20 -10.88
C ASN A 234 -6.01 11.43 -10.13
N THR A 235 -4.86 11.29 -9.45
CA THR A 235 -4.06 12.42 -8.94
C THR A 235 -3.62 13.37 -10.06
N LEU A 236 -3.10 12.85 -11.20
CA LEU A 236 -2.70 13.67 -12.35
C LEU A 236 -3.87 14.50 -12.92
N ARG A 237 -5.02 13.86 -13.16
CA ARG A 237 -6.26 14.55 -13.56
C ARG A 237 -6.69 15.58 -12.53
N LEU A 238 -6.66 15.26 -11.23
CA LEU A 238 -7.04 16.18 -10.16
C LEU A 238 -6.13 17.42 -10.10
N MET A 239 -4.81 17.23 -10.27
CA MET A 239 -3.85 18.33 -10.27
C MET A 239 -4.04 19.26 -11.47
N VAL A 240 -4.25 18.72 -12.66
CA VAL A 240 -4.34 19.52 -13.89
C VAL A 240 -5.78 20.04 -14.10
N MET A 241 -6.75 19.13 -14.20
CA MET A 241 -8.15 19.39 -14.60
C MET A 241 -9.14 19.50 -13.44
N GLY A 242 -8.79 19.04 -12.24
CA GLY A 242 -9.72 18.95 -11.11
C GLY A 242 -10.74 17.81 -11.27
N MET A 243 -12.01 18.09 -10.99
CA MET A 243 -13.13 17.11 -10.98
C MET A 243 -14.06 17.21 -12.19
N ASP A 244 -13.58 17.82 -13.28
CA ASP A 244 -14.38 18.04 -14.50
C ASP A 244 -14.63 16.75 -15.28
N ASN A 245 -15.91 16.48 -15.59
CA ASN A 245 -16.33 15.40 -16.48
C ASN A 245 -16.22 15.83 -17.96
N ARG A 246 -14.99 15.80 -18.49
CA ARG A 246 -14.63 16.10 -19.89
C ARG A 246 -13.31 15.45 -20.27
N ALA A 247 -13.02 15.40 -21.57
CA ALA A 247 -11.68 15.09 -22.06
C ALA A 247 -10.69 16.25 -21.74
N PRO A 248 -9.40 15.97 -21.57
CA PRO A 248 -8.37 17.01 -21.48
C PRO A 248 -8.25 17.79 -22.80
N THR A 249 -7.99 19.09 -22.69
CA THR A 249 -7.40 19.84 -23.81
C THR A 249 -5.95 19.40 -24.04
N GLY A 250 -5.37 19.69 -25.21
CA GLY A 250 -3.98 19.31 -25.51
C GLY A 250 -2.95 19.84 -24.52
N ALA A 251 -3.19 21.02 -23.93
CA ALA A 251 -2.33 21.58 -22.88
C ALA A 251 -2.48 20.85 -21.53
N GLU A 252 -3.70 20.42 -21.18
CA GLU A 252 -3.92 19.63 -19.96
C GLU A 252 -3.35 18.21 -20.09
N LEU A 253 -3.48 17.58 -21.26
CA LEU A 253 -2.87 16.29 -21.53
C LEU A 253 -1.33 16.38 -21.49
N ALA A 254 -0.74 17.44 -22.04
CA ALA A 254 0.69 17.71 -21.92
C ALA A 254 1.12 17.86 -20.45
N GLY A 255 0.40 18.65 -19.64
CA GLY A 255 0.69 18.81 -18.21
C GLY A 255 0.59 17.50 -17.42
N MET A 256 -0.35 16.61 -17.75
CA MET A 256 -0.40 15.27 -17.15
C MET A 256 0.77 14.38 -17.56
N ILE A 257 1.23 14.48 -18.82
CA ILE A 257 2.42 13.79 -19.32
C ILE A 257 3.69 14.31 -18.61
N GLU A 258 3.85 15.62 -18.46
CA GLU A 258 5.00 16.23 -17.78
C GLU A 258 5.13 15.79 -16.31
N LEU A 259 4.00 15.75 -15.59
CA LEU A 259 3.92 15.26 -14.20
C LEU A 259 4.19 13.74 -14.11
N LEU A 260 3.68 12.95 -15.06
CA LEU A 260 3.98 11.52 -15.14
C LEU A 260 5.48 11.29 -15.40
N GLU A 261 6.08 12.01 -16.35
CA GLU A 261 7.52 11.93 -16.62
C GLU A 261 8.36 12.40 -15.42
N GLU A 262 7.89 13.32 -14.58
CA GLU A 262 8.57 13.70 -13.33
C GLU A 262 8.66 12.51 -12.36
N GLY A 263 7.52 11.87 -12.04
CA GLY A 263 7.52 10.69 -11.18
C GLY A 263 8.29 9.50 -11.77
N LEU A 264 8.16 9.26 -13.08
CA LEU A 264 8.89 8.19 -13.76
C LEU A 264 10.41 8.45 -13.86
N ARG A 265 10.86 9.71 -13.86
CA ARG A 265 12.27 10.11 -13.74
C ARG A 265 12.79 10.05 -12.30
N ALA A 266 11.93 10.31 -11.32
CA ALA A 266 12.27 10.25 -9.89
C ALA A 266 12.46 8.81 -9.37
N GLY A 267 11.83 7.83 -10.03
CA GLY A 267 12.02 6.39 -9.77
C GLY A 267 10.74 5.56 -9.67
N ALA A 268 9.55 6.15 -9.89
CA ALA A 268 8.27 5.43 -9.81
C ALA A 268 8.24 4.19 -10.73
N LEU A 269 7.67 3.09 -10.26
CA LEU A 269 7.65 1.82 -10.99
C LEU A 269 6.69 1.85 -12.20
N GLY A 270 5.70 2.74 -12.15
CA GLY A 270 4.62 2.81 -13.13
C GLY A 270 3.59 3.88 -12.80
N MET A 271 2.48 3.83 -13.52
CA MET A 271 1.27 4.61 -13.24
C MET A 271 0.14 3.67 -12.85
N SER A 272 -0.68 4.05 -11.88
CA SER A 272 -1.93 3.36 -11.56
C SER A 272 -3.15 4.15 -12.03
N SER A 273 -4.29 3.50 -12.21
CA SER A 273 -5.57 4.15 -12.57
C SER A 273 -6.75 3.65 -11.74
N GLY A 274 -7.74 4.51 -11.57
CA GLY A 274 -9.02 4.21 -10.90
C GLY A 274 -10.18 4.54 -11.81
N LEU A 275 -10.43 3.69 -12.82
CA LEU A 275 -11.38 3.98 -13.89
C LEU A 275 -12.85 3.83 -13.46
N PHE A 276 -13.13 3.18 -12.32
CA PHE A 276 -14.47 3.08 -11.73
C PHE A 276 -15.00 4.38 -11.09
N THR A 277 -14.11 5.34 -10.77
CA THR A 277 -14.44 6.51 -9.92
C THR A 277 -13.84 7.82 -10.43
N ALA A 278 -14.41 8.95 -10.04
CA ALA A 278 -13.97 10.27 -10.47
C ALA A 278 -12.59 10.66 -9.88
N PRO A 279 -11.78 11.50 -10.56
CA PRO A 279 -11.94 11.94 -11.95
C PRO A 279 -11.54 10.89 -12.99
N GLY A 280 -10.97 9.74 -12.58
CA GLY A 280 -10.45 8.71 -13.50
C GLY A 280 -11.48 8.10 -14.45
N ALA A 281 -12.72 7.93 -14.00
CA ALA A 281 -13.83 7.43 -14.80
C ALA A 281 -14.13 8.29 -16.06
N TYR A 282 -13.70 9.55 -16.08
CA TYR A 282 -13.89 10.47 -17.19
C TYR A 282 -12.79 10.36 -18.26
N ALA A 283 -11.76 9.53 -18.04
CA ALA A 283 -10.66 9.34 -18.99
C ALA A 283 -11.07 8.45 -20.17
N GLY A 284 -10.78 8.94 -21.38
CA GLY A 284 -11.04 8.25 -22.65
C GLY A 284 -9.85 7.45 -23.18
N ARG A 285 -10.07 6.63 -24.21
CA ARG A 285 -9.04 5.75 -24.78
C ARG A 285 -7.80 6.51 -25.27
N GLU A 286 -7.98 7.68 -25.89
CA GLU A 286 -6.87 8.50 -26.44
C GLU A 286 -5.95 9.03 -25.33
N GLU A 287 -6.52 9.47 -24.21
CA GLU A 287 -5.81 9.92 -23.01
C GLU A 287 -5.01 8.78 -22.36
N MET A 288 -5.64 7.60 -22.22
CA MET A 288 -4.97 6.42 -21.69
C MET A 288 -3.85 5.90 -22.61
N ILE A 289 -4.05 5.94 -23.93
CA ILE A 289 -3.00 5.60 -24.91
C ILE A 289 -1.85 6.62 -24.88
N ALA A 290 -2.14 7.92 -24.73
CA ALA A 290 -1.10 8.94 -24.63
C ALA A 290 -0.21 8.71 -23.40
N LEU A 291 -0.81 8.42 -22.23
CA LEU A 291 -0.09 8.11 -21.00
C LEU A 291 0.61 6.73 -21.05
N GLY A 292 -0.02 5.72 -21.66
CA GLY A 292 0.59 4.40 -21.89
C GLY A 292 1.84 4.47 -22.78
N ASN A 293 1.86 5.37 -23.77
CA ASN A 293 3.05 5.67 -24.56
C ASN A 293 4.16 6.38 -23.75
N VAL A 294 3.84 7.07 -22.65
CA VAL A 294 4.86 7.56 -21.69
C VAL A 294 5.48 6.38 -20.95
N LEU A 295 4.64 5.50 -20.37
CA LEU A 295 5.10 4.31 -19.66
C LEU A 295 6.00 3.44 -20.54
N LYS A 296 5.66 3.29 -21.83
CA LYS A 296 6.49 2.57 -22.81
C LYS A 296 7.87 3.19 -23.00
N ARG A 297 7.99 4.52 -23.10
CA ARG A 297 9.31 5.21 -23.20
C ARG A 297 10.19 5.01 -21.96
N HIS A 298 9.56 4.84 -20.79
CA HIS A 298 10.25 4.69 -19.51
C HIS A 298 10.45 3.23 -19.05
N ASN A 299 10.04 2.24 -19.85
CA ASN A 299 10.02 0.81 -19.48
C ASN A 299 9.22 0.52 -18.19
N ALA A 300 8.15 1.27 -17.95
CA ALA A 300 7.36 1.27 -16.72
C ALA A 300 6.03 0.50 -16.86
N GLY A 301 5.47 0.05 -15.74
CA GLY A 301 4.21 -0.71 -15.69
C GLY A 301 2.94 0.15 -15.59
N TYR A 302 1.79 -0.45 -15.92
CA TYR A 302 0.46 0.12 -15.74
C TYR A 302 -0.38 -0.74 -14.77
N PHE A 303 -1.01 -0.14 -13.76
CA PHE A 303 -1.70 -0.87 -12.68
C PHE A 303 -3.15 -0.40 -12.55
N THR A 304 -4.10 -1.18 -13.05
CA THR A 304 -5.47 -0.72 -13.31
C THR A 304 -6.49 -1.29 -12.34
N HIS A 305 -7.10 -0.41 -11.54
CA HIS A 305 -8.44 -0.68 -11.02
C HIS A 305 -9.40 -0.43 -12.18
N LEU A 306 -10.03 -1.51 -12.63
CA LEU A 306 -10.88 -1.57 -13.82
C LEU A 306 -12.00 -0.52 -13.82
N ARG A 307 -12.56 -0.25 -15.01
CA ARG A 307 -13.68 0.70 -15.18
C ARG A 307 -14.99 0.17 -14.61
N ASP A 308 -15.13 -1.15 -14.55
CA ASP A 308 -16.28 -1.87 -14.04
C ASP A 308 -15.76 -3.24 -13.54
N GLU A 309 -16.05 -3.60 -12.29
CA GLU A 309 -15.76 -4.90 -11.70
C GLU A 309 -17.06 -5.71 -11.44
N SER A 310 -18.16 -5.28 -12.06
CA SER A 310 -19.50 -5.79 -11.86
C SER A 310 -20.13 -6.19 -13.20
N SER A 311 -21.26 -5.59 -13.59
CA SER A 311 -22.05 -6.02 -14.74
C SER A 311 -21.27 -6.00 -16.07
N ARG A 312 -20.22 -5.17 -16.20
CA ARG A 312 -19.35 -5.05 -17.39
C ARG A 312 -17.88 -5.39 -17.15
N VAL A 313 -17.60 -6.29 -16.20
CA VAL A 313 -16.23 -6.72 -15.86
C VAL A 313 -15.46 -7.30 -17.05
N VAL A 314 -16.15 -7.95 -18.00
CA VAL A 314 -15.51 -8.51 -19.21
C VAL A 314 -15.00 -7.39 -20.11
N GLU A 315 -15.84 -6.40 -20.40
CA GLU A 315 -15.50 -5.27 -21.27
C GLU A 315 -14.41 -4.38 -20.66
N ALA A 316 -14.35 -4.27 -19.32
CA ALA A 316 -13.29 -3.55 -18.63
C ALA A 316 -11.95 -4.32 -18.62
N VAL A 317 -11.97 -5.65 -18.55
CA VAL A 317 -10.80 -6.50 -18.74
C VAL A 317 -10.30 -6.41 -20.18
N GLU A 318 -11.21 -6.40 -21.16
CA GLU A 318 -10.89 -6.18 -22.57
C GLU A 318 -10.27 -4.78 -22.79
N GLU A 319 -10.76 -3.72 -22.14
CA GLU A 319 -10.13 -2.39 -22.17
C GLU A 319 -8.67 -2.40 -21.66
N ALA A 320 -8.39 -3.15 -20.58
CA ALA A 320 -7.04 -3.28 -20.02
C ALA A 320 -6.10 -4.07 -20.96
N ILE A 321 -6.59 -5.18 -21.53
CA ILE A 321 -5.89 -5.99 -22.54
C ILE A 321 -5.57 -5.15 -23.79
N ASP A 322 -6.53 -4.37 -24.28
CA ASP A 322 -6.39 -3.51 -25.46
C ASP A 322 -5.35 -2.41 -25.25
N LEU A 323 -5.30 -1.79 -24.06
CA LEU A 323 -4.32 -0.76 -23.75
C LEU A 323 -2.90 -1.34 -23.64
N GLY A 324 -2.75 -2.51 -23.02
CA GLY A 324 -1.49 -3.25 -22.95
C GLY A 324 -0.97 -3.62 -24.36
N ALA A 325 -1.85 -4.15 -25.21
CA ALA A 325 -1.54 -4.46 -26.61
C ALA A 325 -1.18 -3.22 -27.44
N ALA A 326 -1.93 -2.12 -27.30
CA ALA A 326 -1.74 -0.89 -28.07
C ALA A 326 -0.45 -0.14 -27.72
N CYS A 327 0.00 -0.20 -26.46
CA CYS A 327 1.21 0.49 -25.98
C CYS A 327 2.43 -0.44 -25.86
N GLY A 328 2.22 -1.77 -25.84
CA GLY A 328 3.27 -2.76 -25.61
C GLY A 328 3.90 -2.67 -24.21
N ILE A 329 3.07 -2.43 -23.18
CA ILE A 329 3.48 -2.22 -21.77
C ILE A 329 2.99 -3.37 -20.88
N HIS A 330 3.64 -3.55 -19.72
CA HIS A 330 3.12 -4.43 -18.67
C HIS A 330 1.81 -3.87 -18.09
N VAL A 331 0.80 -4.72 -17.93
CA VAL A 331 -0.48 -4.39 -17.29
C VAL A 331 -0.73 -5.30 -16.09
N GLU A 332 -0.94 -4.71 -14.91
CA GLU A 332 -1.44 -5.41 -13.73
C GLU A 332 -2.93 -5.05 -13.55
N ILE A 333 -3.84 -6.03 -13.66
CA ILE A 333 -5.23 -5.86 -13.22
C ILE A 333 -5.28 -6.10 -11.71
N VAL A 334 -5.36 -5.03 -10.94
CA VAL A 334 -5.26 -5.14 -9.49
C VAL A 334 -6.58 -5.60 -8.86
N HIS A 335 -6.50 -6.26 -7.71
CA HIS A 335 -7.61 -6.76 -6.88
C HIS A 335 -8.80 -7.35 -7.67
N LEU A 336 -8.52 -8.21 -8.63
CA LEU A 336 -9.47 -8.81 -9.57
C LEU A 336 -10.65 -9.47 -8.83
N LYS A 337 -11.87 -9.08 -9.21
CA LYS A 337 -13.14 -9.59 -8.65
C LYS A 337 -14.24 -9.58 -9.70
N CYS A 338 -15.26 -10.41 -9.50
CA CYS A 338 -16.56 -10.26 -10.15
C CYS A 338 -17.60 -9.97 -9.07
N SER A 339 -17.98 -8.69 -8.94
CA SER A 339 -18.76 -8.19 -7.80
C SER A 339 -20.26 -8.15 -8.09
N GLY A 340 -21.05 -8.64 -7.14
CA GLY A 340 -22.50 -8.67 -7.15
C GLY A 340 -23.05 -10.03 -7.56
N THR A 341 -24.22 -10.39 -7.03
CA THR A 341 -24.92 -11.66 -7.28
C THR A 341 -25.31 -11.85 -8.75
N ASP A 342 -25.39 -10.76 -9.53
CA ASP A 342 -25.54 -10.76 -10.99
C ASP A 342 -24.25 -11.10 -11.77
N ASN A 343 -23.11 -11.24 -11.07
CA ASN A 343 -21.77 -11.37 -11.64
C ASN A 343 -20.95 -12.56 -11.10
N TRP A 344 -21.43 -13.26 -10.07
CA TRP A 344 -20.75 -14.44 -9.52
C TRP A 344 -20.54 -15.53 -10.58
N GLY A 345 -19.41 -16.23 -10.50
CA GLY A 345 -18.97 -17.23 -11.47
C GLY A 345 -18.35 -16.67 -12.76
N LYS A 346 -18.44 -15.35 -13.04
CA LYS A 346 -17.75 -14.74 -14.20
C LYS A 346 -16.23 -14.83 -14.12
N THR A 347 -15.65 -15.05 -12.94
CA THR A 347 -14.21 -15.06 -12.68
C THR A 347 -13.46 -16.07 -13.57
N ALA A 348 -14.03 -17.26 -13.81
CA ALA A 348 -13.42 -18.25 -14.69
C ALA A 348 -13.26 -17.74 -16.14
N ARG A 349 -14.24 -16.99 -16.67
CA ARG A 349 -14.14 -16.37 -18.01
C ARG A 349 -13.13 -15.22 -18.03
N VAL A 350 -13.07 -14.43 -16.95
CA VAL A 350 -12.08 -13.33 -16.85
C VAL A 350 -10.66 -13.87 -16.78
N LEU A 351 -10.41 -14.94 -16.01
CA LEU A 351 -9.10 -15.60 -15.98
C LEU A 351 -8.72 -16.17 -17.35
N SER A 352 -9.67 -16.81 -18.08
CA SER A 352 -9.38 -17.30 -19.43
C SER A 352 -9.07 -16.17 -20.43
N LEU A 353 -9.71 -15.00 -20.32
CA LEU A 353 -9.36 -13.81 -21.12
C LEU A 353 -7.91 -13.35 -20.89
N LEU A 354 -7.41 -13.43 -19.66
CA LEU A 354 -6.03 -13.08 -19.35
C LEU A 354 -5.04 -14.14 -19.85
N GLU A 355 -5.42 -15.42 -19.89
CA GLU A 355 -4.62 -16.47 -20.52
C GLU A 355 -4.63 -16.34 -22.06
N GLU A 356 -5.78 -16.03 -22.67
CA GLU A 356 -5.93 -15.69 -24.10
C GLU A 356 -5.14 -14.43 -24.49
N ALA A 357 -4.96 -13.47 -23.58
CA ALA A 357 -4.11 -12.29 -23.79
C ALA A 357 -2.61 -12.65 -23.72
N ARG A 358 -2.17 -13.34 -22.67
CA ARG A 358 -0.79 -13.81 -22.51
C ARG A 358 -0.35 -14.72 -23.65
N ALA A 359 -1.22 -15.61 -24.12
CA ALA A 359 -0.96 -16.50 -25.26
C ALA A 359 -0.75 -15.73 -26.59
N ARG A 360 -1.27 -14.50 -26.70
CA ARG A 360 -1.00 -13.57 -27.81
C ARG A 360 0.25 -12.70 -27.61
N GLY A 361 1.01 -12.93 -26.53
CA GLY A 361 2.24 -12.18 -26.21
C GLY A 361 2.01 -10.85 -25.49
N ILE A 362 0.82 -10.63 -24.91
CA ILE A 362 0.54 -9.43 -24.10
C ILE A 362 1.11 -9.63 -22.69
N ASP A 363 1.94 -8.69 -22.24
CA ASP A 363 2.55 -8.68 -20.91
C ASP A 363 1.50 -8.21 -19.88
N ILE A 364 0.69 -9.15 -19.37
CA ILE A 364 -0.42 -8.87 -18.45
C ILE A 364 -0.44 -9.86 -17.29
N ASP A 365 -0.64 -9.35 -16.08
CA ASP A 365 -0.84 -10.09 -14.83
C ASP A 365 -2.00 -9.51 -14.00
N CYS A 366 -2.34 -10.15 -12.88
CA CYS A 366 -3.39 -9.69 -11.96
C CYS A 366 -3.15 -10.15 -10.52
N ASP A 367 -3.71 -9.42 -9.54
CA ASP A 367 -3.70 -9.78 -8.10
C ASP A 367 -5.12 -9.91 -7.53
N ALA A 368 -5.28 -10.57 -6.38
CA ALA A 368 -6.47 -10.46 -5.55
C ALA A 368 -6.19 -10.65 -4.05
N TYR A 369 -7.13 -10.18 -3.23
CA TYR A 369 -7.19 -10.46 -1.79
C TYR A 369 -8.12 -11.67 -1.48
N PRO A 370 -7.82 -12.48 -0.46
CA PRO A 370 -8.55 -13.71 -0.14
C PRO A 370 -9.84 -13.50 0.69
N TYR A 371 -10.71 -12.55 0.28
CA TYR A 371 -11.91 -12.15 1.03
C TYR A 371 -13.13 -11.87 0.14
N THR A 372 -14.33 -12.16 0.66
CA THR A 372 -15.64 -11.99 0.00
C THR A 372 -16.19 -10.54 0.02
N ALA A 373 -15.58 -9.68 0.82
CA ALA A 373 -15.86 -8.24 0.83
C ALA A 373 -14.69 -7.46 0.23
N GLY A 374 -14.98 -6.27 -0.31
CA GLY A 374 -13.98 -5.24 -0.56
C GLY A 374 -14.27 -3.98 0.26
N SER A 375 -13.51 -2.90 0.05
CA SER A 375 -13.74 -1.66 0.81
C SER A 375 -13.35 -0.38 0.07
N ASN A 376 -14.30 0.55 -0.05
CA ASN A 376 -14.20 1.82 -0.77
C ASN A 376 -14.84 2.97 0.04
N PRO A 377 -14.58 4.24 -0.32
CA PRO A 377 -15.40 5.37 0.11
C PRO A 377 -16.87 5.13 -0.25
N LEU A 378 -17.80 5.41 0.67
CA LEU A 378 -19.24 5.18 0.49
C LEU A 378 -19.80 5.94 -0.73
N LYS A 379 -19.28 7.15 -0.99
CA LYS A 379 -19.62 7.93 -2.20
C LYS A 379 -19.33 7.22 -3.52
N ASN A 380 -18.41 6.25 -3.55
CA ASN A 380 -18.04 5.53 -4.77
C ASN A 380 -19.06 4.44 -5.16
N ILE A 381 -19.98 4.03 -4.26
CA ILE A 381 -21.01 3.02 -4.56
C ILE A 381 -22.26 3.62 -5.22
N LEU A 382 -22.37 4.95 -5.17
CA LEU A 382 -23.43 5.73 -5.82
C LEU A 382 -23.19 5.86 -7.33
N PRO A 383 -24.24 6.07 -8.14
CA PRO A 383 -24.09 6.37 -9.57
C PRO A 383 -23.11 7.53 -9.83
N GLN A 384 -22.20 7.37 -10.80
CA GLN A 384 -21.04 8.26 -11.01
C GLN A 384 -21.40 9.76 -11.18
N TRP A 385 -22.59 10.08 -11.70
CA TRP A 385 -23.05 11.47 -11.87
C TRP A 385 -23.24 12.21 -10.55
N VAL A 386 -23.48 11.49 -9.44
CA VAL A 386 -23.68 12.08 -8.11
C VAL A 386 -22.40 12.75 -7.60
N GLN A 387 -21.23 12.24 -7.99
CA GLN A 387 -19.89 12.71 -7.58
C GLN A 387 -19.32 13.87 -8.44
N ALA A 388 -19.95 14.21 -9.57
CA ALA A 388 -19.40 15.18 -10.54
C ALA A 388 -19.20 16.57 -9.92
N GLY A 389 -18.08 17.24 -10.20
CA GLY A 389 -17.77 18.55 -9.60
C GLY A 389 -17.37 18.50 -8.10
N GLY A 390 -17.11 17.31 -7.55
CA GLY A 390 -16.49 17.16 -6.22
C GLY A 390 -17.46 17.09 -5.04
N VAL A 391 -16.88 17.04 -3.83
CA VAL A 391 -17.59 16.66 -2.60
C VAL A 391 -18.71 17.63 -2.24
N GLN A 392 -18.50 18.95 -2.27
CA GLN A 392 -19.55 19.90 -1.87
C GLN A 392 -20.79 19.82 -2.78
N ALA A 393 -20.59 19.81 -4.09
CA ALA A 393 -21.67 19.65 -5.07
C ALA A 393 -22.39 18.29 -4.94
N MET A 394 -21.68 17.23 -4.54
CA MET A 394 -22.28 15.94 -4.18
C MET A 394 -23.16 16.07 -2.92
N LEU A 395 -22.66 16.65 -1.83
CA LEU A 395 -23.42 16.82 -0.58
C LEU A 395 -24.66 17.73 -0.74
N GLU A 396 -24.61 18.71 -1.64
CA GLU A 396 -25.76 19.52 -2.02
C GLU A 396 -26.82 18.69 -2.75
N ARG A 397 -26.44 17.91 -3.77
CA ARG A 397 -27.36 16.99 -4.46
C ARG A 397 -28.00 15.98 -3.52
N LEU A 398 -27.24 15.44 -2.56
CA LEU A 398 -27.76 14.46 -1.59
C LEU A 398 -28.80 15.03 -0.61
N ARG A 399 -29.05 16.35 -0.60
CA ARG A 399 -30.17 16.98 0.14
C ARG A 399 -31.46 17.07 -0.68
N ASP A 400 -31.39 16.89 -2.00
CA ASP A 400 -32.53 16.97 -2.90
C ASP A 400 -33.31 15.64 -2.92
N ARG A 401 -34.64 15.72 -2.80
CA ARG A 401 -35.52 14.54 -2.72
C ARG A 401 -35.58 13.77 -4.03
N ASP A 402 -35.65 14.46 -5.16
CA ASP A 402 -35.83 13.86 -6.48
C ASP A 402 -34.50 13.25 -6.96
N VAL A 403 -33.36 13.82 -6.55
CA VAL A 403 -32.04 13.16 -6.62
C VAL A 403 -32.06 11.83 -5.87
N ARG A 404 -32.54 11.77 -4.62
CA ARG A 404 -32.57 10.50 -3.86
C ARG A 404 -33.53 9.48 -4.47
N VAL A 405 -34.68 9.91 -4.97
CA VAL A 405 -35.62 9.04 -5.72
C VAL A 405 -34.95 8.47 -6.98
N ARG A 406 -34.19 9.28 -7.72
CA ARG A 406 -33.43 8.82 -8.89
C ARG A 406 -32.31 7.83 -8.51
N ILE A 407 -31.54 8.11 -7.45
CA ILE A 407 -30.50 7.21 -6.94
C ILE A 407 -31.11 5.85 -6.56
N ARG A 408 -32.25 5.85 -5.87
CA ARG A 408 -33.00 4.63 -5.50
C ARG A 408 -33.42 3.82 -6.73
N HIS A 409 -33.93 4.48 -7.78
CA HIS A 409 -34.30 3.80 -9.02
C HIS A 409 -33.08 3.18 -9.72
N GLU A 410 -32.01 3.94 -9.91
CA GLU A 410 -30.80 3.45 -10.59
C GLU A 410 -30.14 2.27 -9.84
N ILE A 411 -30.11 2.31 -8.49
CA ILE A 411 -29.60 1.19 -7.67
C ILE A 411 -30.51 -0.04 -7.75
N ALA A 412 -31.84 0.11 -7.72
CA ALA A 412 -32.77 -1.03 -7.84
C ALA A 412 -32.70 -1.69 -9.24
N GLU A 413 -32.57 -0.87 -10.27
CA GLU A 413 -32.43 -1.30 -11.67
C GLU A 413 -31.11 -2.03 -11.90
N ARG A 414 -29.98 -1.41 -11.53
CA ARG A 414 -28.62 -1.79 -12.00
C ARG A 414 -27.67 -2.30 -10.91
N GLY A 415 -28.06 -2.20 -9.63
CA GLY A 415 -27.15 -2.42 -8.51
C GLY A 415 -26.27 -1.20 -8.21
N PHE A 416 -25.28 -1.40 -7.34
CA PHE A 416 -24.36 -0.36 -6.89
C PHE A 416 -23.18 -0.19 -7.87
N ASN A 417 -22.68 1.04 -8.01
CA ASN A 417 -21.61 1.38 -8.95
C ASN A 417 -20.32 0.58 -8.65
N ASN A 418 -19.84 -0.21 -9.62
CA ASN A 418 -18.70 -1.12 -9.49
C ASN A 418 -18.86 -2.21 -8.41
N TRP A 419 -20.09 -2.47 -7.96
CA TRP A 419 -20.39 -3.48 -6.92
C TRP A 419 -21.48 -4.47 -7.32
N GLY A 420 -22.30 -4.15 -8.33
CA GLY A 420 -23.41 -5.00 -8.79
C GLY A 420 -24.55 -5.06 -7.77
N LYS A 421 -25.36 -6.12 -7.83
CA LYS A 421 -26.46 -6.35 -6.88
C LYS A 421 -25.93 -7.12 -5.66
N VAL A 422 -26.18 -6.59 -4.46
CA VAL A 422 -25.92 -7.29 -3.19
C VAL A 422 -27.20 -7.97 -2.69
N GLU A 423 -27.07 -8.94 -1.78
CA GLU A 423 -28.22 -9.71 -1.27
C GLU A 423 -29.20 -8.83 -0.48
N ASN A 424 -28.69 -7.89 0.32
CA ASN A 424 -29.43 -6.99 1.18
C ASN A 424 -28.55 -5.78 1.59
N TRP A 425 -29.07 -4.91 2.46
CA TRP A 425 -28.35 -3.72 2.94
C TRP A 425 -27.41 -3.98 4.12
N ASP A 426 -27.42 -5.18 4.70
CA ASP A 426 -26.43 -5.61 5.71
C ASP A 426 -25.09 -5.98 5.09
N CYS A 427 -25.07 -6.26 3.78
CA CYS A 427 -23.85 -6.36 2.97
C CYS A 427 -23.01 -5.08 2.96
N ILE A 428 -23.54 -3.92 3.37
CA ILE A 428 -22.85 -2.62 3.36
C ILE A 428 -22.62 -2.17 4.80
N ARG A 429 -21.38 -2.30 5.28
CA ARG A 429 -20.95 -1.97 6.65
C ARG A 429 -20.07 -0.73 6.69
N ILE A 430 -20.34 0.22 7.56
CA ILE A 430 -19.49 1.40 7.79
C ILE A 430 -18.17 0.94 8.45
N SER A 431 -17.03 1.28 7.86
CA SER A 431 -15.70 0.93 8.38
C SER A 431 -15.01 2.10 9.05
N ILE A 432 -15.00 3.27 8.42
CA ILE A 432 -14.40 4.50 8.97
C ILE A 432 -15.35 5.66 8.68
N SER A 433 -15.68 6.44 9.72
CA SER A 433 -16.61 7.58 9.66
C SER A 433 -16.03 8.71 10.52
N PRO A 434 -15.12 9.56 10.00
CA PRO A 434 -14.25 10.42 10.83
C PRO A 434 -14.97 11.47 11.70
N TYR A 435 -16.15 11.92 11.28
CA TYR A 435 -16.97 12.89 12.02
C TYR A 435 -18.14 12.24 12.77
N THR A 436 -18.45 10.97 12.49
CA THR A 436 -19.49 10.18 13.15
C THR A 436 -19.01 8.77 13.54
N PRO A 437 -17.89 8.64 14.29
CA PRO A 437 -17.18 7.37 14.49
C PRO A 437 -18.03 6.29 15.20
N GLN A 438 -19.07 6.67 15.94
CA GLN A 438 -20.01 5.78 16.63
C GLN A 438 -20.81 4.83 15.71
N PHE A 439 -20.80 5.05 14.39
CA PHE A 439 -21.43 4.14 13.42
C PHE A 439 -20.46 3.14 12.78
N SER A 440 -19.16 3.21 13.11
CA SER A 440 -18.16 2.24 12.62
C SER A 440 -18.50 0.82 13.12
N GLY A 441 -18.44 -0.16 12.22
CA GLY A 441 -18.85 -1.55 12.46
C GLY A 441 -20.32 -1.85 12.13
N ARG A 442 -21.19 -0.84 12.05
CA ARG A 442 -22.65 -1.01 11.82
C ARG A 442 -23.01 -1.08 10.35
N THR A 443 -24.13 -1.74 10.01
CA THR A 443 -24.60 -1.87 8.62
C THR A 443 -25.61 -0.78 8.23
N ILE A 444 -25.73 -0.49 6.94
CA ILE A 444 -26.78 0.41 6.44
C ILE A 444 -28.18 -0.21 6.65
N GLY A 445 -28.30 -1.55 6.63
CA GLY A 445 -29.55 -2.26 6.97
C GLY A 445 -30.00 -2.04 8.41
N GLU A 446 -29.13 -2.31 9.39
CA GLU A 446 -29.33 -2.03 10.82
C GLU A 446 -29.77 -0.57 11.06
N LEU A 447 -29.02 0.38 10.47
CA LEU A 447 -29.23 1.81 10.68
C LEU A 447 -30.51 2.31 9.98
N ALA A 448 -30.97 1.64 8.93
CA ALA A 448 -32.24 1.92 8.27
C ALA A 448 -33.44 1.36 9.05
N ALA A 449 -33.30 0.15 9.60
CA ALA A 449 -34.30 -0.45 10.47
C ALA A 449 -34.48 0.39 11.77
N GLU A 450 -33.39 0.80 12.41
CA GLU A 450 -33.42 1.65 13.61
C GLU A 450 -34.06 3.03 13.35
N ARG A 451 -33.78 3.64 12.20
CA ARG A 451 -34.31 4.96 11.83
C ARG A 451 -35.72 4.91 11.22
N GLU A 452 -36.34 3.73 11.06
CA GLU A 452 -37.59 3.50 10.31
C GLU A 452 -37.61 4.19 8.93
N LYS A 453 -36.48 4.16 8.22
CA LYS A 453 -36.26 4.89 6.96
C LYS A 453 -35.88 3.95 5.82
N ASP A 454 -36.09 4.42 4.59
CA ASP A 454 -35.50 3.79 3.41
C ASP A 454 -33.96 3.87 3.46
N PRO A 455 -33.25 2.78 3.15
CA PRO A 455 -31.79 2.71 3.30
C PRO A 455 -31.00 3.61 2.33
N VAL A 456 -31.58 4.00 1.19
CA VAL A 456 -30.96 5.01 0.30
C VAL A 456 -30.99 6.37 0.98
N ASP A 457 -32.10 6.74 1.62
CA ASP A 457 -32.20 7.98 2.39
C ASP A 457 -31.21 7.99 3.57
N VAL A 458 -31.04 6.86 4.26
CA VAL A 458 -30.10 6.72 5.38
C VAL A 458 -28.64 6.77 4.93
N MET A 459 -28.28 6.11 3.84
CA MET A 459 -26.96 6.24 3.20
C MET A 459 -26.65 7.69 2.79
N CYS A 460 -27.64 8.41 2.24
CA CYS A 460 -27.49 9.82 1.87
C CYS A 460 -27.35 10.73 3.10
N ASP A 461 -28.11 10.46 4.18
CA ASP A 461 -28.01 11.17 5.45
C ASP A 461 -26.60 11.00 6.05
N TYR A 462 -26.06 9.78 6.11
CA TYR A 462 -24.70 9.54 6.64
C TYR A 462 -23.60 10.23 5.83
N LEU A 463 -23.68 10.20 4.50
CA LEU A 463 -22.74 10.94 3.66
C LEU A 463 -22.77 12.46 3.94
N ILE A 464 -23.91 13.03 4.36
CA ILE A 464 -24.02 14.44 4.74
C ILE A 464 -23.51 14.67 6.17
N GLU A 465 -23.92 13.83 7.13
CA GLU A 465 -23.48 13.88 8.54
C GLU A 465 -21.94 13.81 8.64
N ASP A 466 -21.33 12.89 7.88
CA ASP A 466 -19.89 12.62 7.85
C ASP A 466 -19.14 13.31 6.68
N ARG A 467 -19.76 14.33 6.07
CA ARG A 467 -19.13 15.25 5.09
C ARG A 467 -18.50 14.56 3.87
N GLY A 468 -18.97 13.39 3.48
CA GLY A 468 -18.46 12.60 2.36
C GLY A 468 -17.11 11.90 2.63
N ALA A 469 -16.72 11.76 3.89
CA ALA A 469 -15.51 11.06 4.34
C ALA A 469 -15.75 9.57 4.70
N THR A 470 -16.99 9.08 4.63
CA THR A 470 -17.33 7.72 5.07
C THR A 470 -16.72 6.67 4.14
N ARG A 471 -16.16 5.62 4.74
CA ARG A 471 -15.65 4.41 4.08
C ARG A 471 -16.46 3.21 4.53
N VAL A 472 -16.73 2.28 3.62
CA VAL A 472 -17.52 1.06 3.87
C VAL A 472 -16.76 -0.21 3.50
N LEU A 473 -17.12 -1.32 4.12
CA LEU A 473 -16.92 -2.66 3.60
C LEU A 473 -18.18 -3.06 2.81
N VAL A 474 -18.01 -3.74 1.68
CA VAL A 474 -19.12 -4.22 0.85
C VAL A 474 -18.91 -5.71 0.57
N THR A 475 -19.75 -6.56 1.16
CA THR A 475 -19.78 -8.01 0.92
C THR A 475 -20.51 -8.28 -0.39
N SER A 476 -19.80 -8.76 -1.40
CA SER A 476 -20.31 -8.80 -2.78
C SER A 476 -19.64 -9.81 -3.70
N ILE A 477 -18.61 -10.53 -3.24
CA ILE A 477 -17.85 -11.50 -4.03
C ILE A 477 -18.15 -12.89 -3.46
N SER A 478 -18.43 -13.89 -4.30
CA SER A 478 -18.66 -15.25 -3.81
C SER A 478 -17.36 -15.90 -3.29
N GLU A 479 -17.46 -16.75 -2.27
CA GLU A 479 -16.31 -17.52 -1.77
C GLU A 479 -15.78 -18.50 -2.85
N ASP A 480 -16.61 -18.93 -3.80
CA ASP A 480 -16.21 -19.80 -4.92
C ASP A 480 -15.43 -19.04 -6.01
N ASP A 481 -15.81 -17.79 -6.30
CA ASP A 481 -15.00 -16.88 -7.13
C ASP A 481 -13.64 -16.62 -6.48
N VAL A 482 -13.59 -16.37 -5.17
CA VAL A 482 -12.33 -16.25 -4.41
C VAL A 482 -11.51 -17.54 -4.50
N CYS A 483 -12.14 -18.73 -4.40
CA CYS A 483 -11.44 -20.00 -4.62
C CYS A 483 -10.80 -20.06 -6.01
N GLU A 484 -11.50 -19.61 -7.06
CA GLU A 484 -11.02 -19.70 -8.43
C GLU A 484 -9.79 -18.81 -8.68
N VAL A 485 -9.76 -17.61 -8.10
CA VAL A 485 -8.54 -16.76 -8.12
C VAL A 485 -7.41 -17.37 -7.28
N MET A 486 -7.71 -18.04 -6.17
CA MET A 486 -6.70 -18.74 -5.37
C MET A 486 -6.12 -19.97 -6.09
N ARG A 487 -6.96 -20.77 -6.79
CA ARG A 487 -6.53 -21.90 -7.65
C ARG A 487 -5.63 -21.46 -8.79
N SER A 488 -5.93 -20.33 -9.42
CA SER A 488 -5.18 -19.86 -10.58
C SER A 488 -3.70 -19.61 -10.21
N PRO A 489 -2.73 -20.27 -10.87
CA PRO A 489 -1.31 -19.97 -10.68
C PRO A 489 -0.88 -18.65 -11.38
N ARG A 490 -1.85 -17.93 -11.96
CA ARG A 490 -1.66 -16.71 -12.76
C ARG A 490 -2.32 -15.46 -12.16
N ALA A 491 -2.87 -15.57 -10.96
CA ALA A 491 -3.27 -14.44 -10.13
C ALA A 491 -2.37 -14.39 -8.88
N PHE A 492 -1.85 -13.21 -8.55
CA PHE A 492 -1.03 -12.96 -7.37
C PHE A 492 -1.88 -12.66 -6.14
N VAL A 493 -1.22 -12.49 -4.99
CA VAL A 493 -1.85 -12.05 -3.75
C VAL A 493 -1.47 -10.59 -3.49
N GLY A 494 -2.49 -9.74 -3.41
CA GLY A 494 -2.36 -8.33 -3.01
C GLY A 494 -3.37 -8.03 -1.91
N SER A 495 -2.95 -7.39 -0.82
CA SER A 495 -3.84 -7.18 0.33
C SER A 495 -4.92 -6.13 0.08
N ASP A 496 -4.69 -5.20 -0.85
CA ASP A 496 -5.47 -3.98 -1.01
C ASP A 496 -5.62 -3.20 0.33
N GLY A 497 -4.66 -3.40 1.25
CA GLY A 497 -4.72 -2.94 2.63
C GLY A 497 -3.71 -1.84 2.94
N ASN A 498 -4.09 -0.92 3.82
CA ASN A 498 -3.14 0.04 4.38
C ASN A 498 -2.27 -0.66 5.43
N CYS A 499 -1.01 -0.25 5.55
CA CYS A 499 -0.24 -0.44 6.79
C CYS A 499 -0.99 0.20 7.97
N VAL A 500 -1.16 -0.52 9.08
CA VAL A 500 -1.84 -0.08 10.31
C VAL A 500 -1.20 -0.70 11.56
N ALA A 501 -1.65 -0.30 12.75
CA ALA A 501 -1.24 -0.82 14.05
C ALA A 501 -2.41 -0.76 15.05
N HIS A 502 -2.25 -1.35 16.23
CA HIS A 502 -3.25 -1.28 17.32
C HIS A 502 -3.13 0.01 18.17
N TYR A 503 -2.33 0.98 17.72
CA TYR A 503 -2.08 2.25 18.40
C TYR A 503 -1.93 3.40 17.40
N GLY A 504 -1.97 4.63 17.92
CA GLY A 504 -1.80 5.85 17.13
C GLY A 504 -2.98 6.11 16.20
N ILE A 505 -2.82 7.07 15.28
CA ILE A 505 -3.93 7.51 14.43
C ILE A 505 -4.34 6.47 13.36
N VAL A 506 -3.50 5.46 13.13
CA VAL A 506 -3.75 4.35 12.19
C VAL A 506 -4.55 3.19 12.82
N SER A 507 -4.91 3.26 14.11
CA SER A 507 -5.80 2.30 14.79
C SER A 507 -7.26 2.78 14.86
N GLY A 508 -7.67 3.67 13.94
CA GLY A 508 -8.98 4.31 13.95
C GLY A 508 -10.04 3.59 13.12
N GLY A 509 -11.20 3.33 13.74
CA GLY A 509 -12.37 2.74 13.09
C GLY A 509 -12.35 1.21 13.08
N MET A 510 -13.07 0.63 12.12
CA MET A 510 -13.22 -0.82 11.89
C MET A 510 -12.75 -1.16 10.46
N PRO A 511 -11.43 -1.17 10.20
CA PRO A 511 -10.87 -1.44 8.86
C PRO A 511 -11.17 -2.85 8.35
N HIS A 512 -10.83 -3.12 7.09
CA HIS A 512 -11.04 -4.43 6.50
C HIS A 512 -9.96 -5.43 6.99
N PRO A 513 -10.29 -6.64 7.47
CA PRO A 513 -9.34 -7.60 8.08
C PRO A 513 -8.11 -7.94 7.22
N ARG A 514 -8.25 -7.91 5.89
CA ARG A 514 -7.15 -7.97 4.89
C ARG A 514 -5.92 -7.09 5.22
N PHE A 515 -6.09 -5.99 5.96
CA PHE A 515 -5.02 -5.09 6.43
C PHE A 515 -4.02 -5.80 7.39
N TYR A 516 -4.46 -6.89 8.03
CA TYR A 516 -3.72 -7.68 9.02
C TYR A 516 -3.62 -9.18 8.67
N GLY A 517 -4.50 -9.70 7.80
CA GLY A 517 -4.67 -11.16 7.63
C GLY A 517 -4.39 -11.74 6.24
N THR A 518 -4.24 -10.94 5.19
CA THR A 518 -4.12 -11.41 3.78
C THR A 518 -3.20 -12.62 3.58
N PHE A 519 -1.91 -12.51 3.88
CA PHE A 519 -0.93 -13.57 3.55
C PHE A 519 -1.09 -14.80 4.47
N PRO A 520 -1.23 -14.65 5.80
CA PRO A 520 -1.61 -15.74 6.70
C PRO A 520 -2.90 -16.45 6.29
N ARG A 521 -3.92 -15.74 5.77
CA ARG A 521 -5.18 -16.32 5.31
C ARG A 521 -4.99 -17.22 4.10
N VAL A 522 -4.12 -16.85 3.15
CA VAL A 522 -3.81 -17.74 2.01
C VAL A 522 -3.24 -19.06 2.53
N ILE A 523 -2.31 -19.02 3.49
CA ILE A 523 -1.72 -20.22 4.09
C ILE A 523 -2.73 -21.01 4.92
N GLY A 524 -3.24 -20.44 6.02
CA GLY A 524 -4.10 -21.16 6.95
C GLY A 524 -5.42 -21.62 6.35
N ARG A 525 -6.14 -20.72 5.65
CA ARG A 525 -7.47 -21.02 5.08
C ARG A 525 -7.40 -21.72 3.73
N TYR A 526 -6.63 -21.19 2.76
CA TYR A 526 -6.71 -21.66 1.37
C TYR A 526 -5.71 -22.78 1.02
N VAL A 527 -4.53 -22.83 1.64
CA VAL A 527 -3.64 -23.99 1.56
C VAL A 527 -4.09 -25.08 2.54
N ARG A 528 -3.97 -24.84 3.85
CA ARG A 528 -4.11 -25.86 4.90
C ARG A 528 -5.55 -26.34 5.10
N GLU A 529 -6.49 -25.44 5.46
CA GLU A 529 -7.86 -25.82 5.83
C GLU A 529 -8.72 -26.30 4.64
N ARG A 530 -8.54 -25.70 3.45
CA ARG A 530 -9.40 -25.96 2.29
C ARG A 530 -8.73 -26.66 1.11
N GLY A 531 -7.40 -26.83 1.10
CA GLY A 531 -6.68 -27.53 0.03
C GLY A 531 -6.88 -26.95 -1.39
N VAL A 532 -7.11 -25.63 -1.49
CA VAL A 532 -7.47 -24.95 -2.75
C VAL A 532 -6.25 -24.73 -3.66
N VAL A 533 -5.07 -24.59 -3.06
CA VAL A 533 -3.80 -24.36 -3.76
C VAL A 533 -2.63 -24.97 -2.95
N PRO A 534 -1.63 -25.62 -3.58
CA PRO A 534 -0.45 -26.13 -2.87
C PRO A 534 0.40 -25.02 -2.25
N LEU A 535 1.16 -25.34 -1.19
CA LEU A 535 1.96 -24.36 -0.46
C LEU A 535 2.99 -23.67 -1.35
N GLU A 536 3.76 -24.42 -2.14
CA GLU A 536 4.77 -23.90 -3.06
C GLU A 536 4.18 -22.94 -4.11
N ILE A 537 2.95 -23.19 -4.57
CA ILE A 537 2.24 -22.32 -5.52
C ILE A 537 1.70 -21.08 -4.82
N ALA A 538 1.19 -21.20 -3.59
CA ALA A 538 0.83 -20.04 -2.76
C ALA A 538 2.05 -19.14 -2.48
N ILE A 539 3.21 -19.72 -2.12
CA ILE A 539 4.46 -18.97 -1.96
C ILE A 539 4.84 -18.28 -3.28
N HIS A 540 4.78 -18.95 -4.42
CA HIS A 540 5.06 -18.31 -5.71
C HIS A 540 4.13 -17.11 -6.01
N LYS A 541 2.82 -17.25 -5.77
CA LYS A 541 1.80 -16.18 -5.91
C LYS A 541 2.04 -14.99 -4.98
N MET A 542 2.85 -15.15 -3.93
CA MET A 542 3.21 -14.13 -2.94
C MET A 542 4.68 -13.64 -3.05
N THR A 543 5.50 -14.24 -3.93
CA THR A 543 6.96 -13.97 -4.00
C THR A 543 7.48 -13.86 -5.44
N GLY A 544 7.95 -14.95 -6.05
CA GLY A 544 8.59 -14.95 -7.37
C GLY A 544 7.67 -14.56 -8.53
N GLY A 545 6.35 -14.74 -8.35
CA GLY A 545 5.32 -14.24 -9.26
C GLY A 545 5.29 -12.71 -9.29
N PRO A 546 4.92 -12.04 -8.18
CA PRO A 546 5.02 -10.59 -8.04
C PRO A 546 6.37 -10.01 -8.43
N ALA A 547 7.49 -10.63 -8.01
CA ALA A 547 8.83 -10.15 -8.32
C ALA A 547 9.12 -10.11 -9.84
N ARG A 548 8.59 -11.07 -10.61
CA ARG A 548 8.66 -11.08 -12.08
C ARG A 548 7.89 -9.90 -12.68
N ALA A 549 6.61 -9.74 -12.32
CA ALA A 549 5.73 -8.70 -12.86
C ALA A 549 6.25 -7.29 -12.55
N LEU A 550 6.73 -7.09 -11.32
CA LEU A 550 7.37 -5.86 -10.85
C LEU A 550 8.82 -5.68 -11.32
N ARG A 551 9.40 -6.67 -12.02
CA ARG A 551 10.78 -6.67 -12.54
C ARG A 551 11.85 -6.40 -11.47
N LEU A 552 11.61 -6.90 -10.25
CA LEU A 552 12.56 -6.80 -9.14
C LEU A 552 13.82 -7.60 -9.47
N ARG A 553 15.00 -6.95 -9.42
CA ARG A 553 16.25 -7.53 -9.91
C ARG A 553 16.77 -8.67 -9.03
N ASP A 554 16.75 -8.48 -7.71
CA ASP A 554 17.42 -9.35 -6.74
C ASP A 554 16.56 -9.72 -5.51
N ARG A 555 15.23 -9.73 -5.66
CA ARG A 555 14.24 -10.04 -4.60
C ARG A 555 13.24 -11.12 -5.02
N GLY A 556 12.47 -11.65 -4.05
CA GLY A 556 11.34 -12.56 -4.27
C GLY A 556 11.68 -14.01 -4.67
N VAL A 557 12.97 -14.36 -4.74
CA VAL A 557 13.46 -15.73 -4.95
C VAL A 557 14.65 -15.97 -4.01
N ILE A 558 14.71 -17.13 -3.35
CA ILE A 558 15.87 -17.54 -2.56
C ILE A 558 16.96 -18.02 -3.51
N ARG A 559 18.06 -17.26 -3.58
CA ARG A 559 19.22 -17.56 -4.42
C ARG A 559 20.47 -16.88 -3.88
N GLU A 560 21.64 -17.49 -4.07
CA GLU A 560 22.90 -16.85 -3.72
C GLU A 560 23.07 -15.51 -4.46
N GLY A 561 23.54 -14.49 -3.74
CA GLY A 561 23.65 -13.12 -4.22
C GLY A 561 22.34 -12.32 -4.20
N TYR A 562 21.15 -12.93 -4.03
CA TYR A 562 19.89 -12.18 -3.88
C TYR A 562 19.80 -11.52 -2.51
N ARG A 563 18.88 -10.56 -2.35
CA ARG A 563 18.60 -9.90 -1.06
C ARG A 563 18.10 -10.90 -0.04
N ALA A 564 18.55 -10.74 1.19
CA ALA A 564 18.00 -11.46 2.33
C ALA A 564 16.68 -10.81 2.80
N ASP A 565 15.68 -10.82 1.91
CA ASP A 565 14.27 -10.60 2.26
C ASP A 565 13.63 -11.98 2.42
N LEU A 566 13.37 -12.42 3.65
CA LEU A 566 12.97 -13.79 3.97
C LEU A 566 11.85 -13.81 5.02
N THR A 567 11.01 -14.84 4.94
CA THR A 567 9.95 -15.11 5.93
C THR A 567 10.00 -16.57 6.34
N LEU A 568 9.97 -16.80 7.64
CA LEU A 568 9.99 -18.12 8.26
C LEU A 568 8.71 -18.26 9.10
N PHE A 569 7.98 -19.36 8.94
CA PHE A 569 6.74 -19.60 9.69
C PHE A 569 6.44 -21.10 9.82
N ASP A 570 5.57 -21.42 10.78
CA ASP A 570 5.03 -22.77 10.96
C ASP A 570 3.72 -22.88 10.15
N PRO A 571 3.63 -23.72 9.11
CA PRO A 571 2.41 -23.86 8.31
C PRO A 571 1.17 -24.28 9.12
N GLU A 572 1.35 -24.94 10.27
CA GLU A 572 0.23 -25.41 11.10
C GLU A 572 -0.29 -24.34 12.09
N ASP A 573 0.48 -23.28 12.39
CA ASP A 573 0.04 -22.16 13.23
C ASP A 573 -0.19 -20.84 12.45
N PHE A 574 0.41 -20.64 11.27
CA PHE A 574 0.34 -19.36 10.55
C PHE A 574 -1.02 -19.14 9.83
N THR A 575 -1.94 -18.42 10.48
CA THR A 575 -3.27 -18.07 9.92
C THR A 575 -3.75 -16.69 10.38
N ASP A 576 -4.82 -16.16 9.75
CA ASP A 576 -5.38 -14.85 10.09
C ASP A 576 -6.30 -14.87 11.32
N ARG A 577 -6.23 -13.80 12.11
CA ARG A 577 -7.09 -13.58 13.30
C ARG A 577 -8.03 -12.39 13.15
N ALA A 578 -7.73 -11.46 12.24
CA ALA A 578 -8.58 -10.30 11.99
C ALA A 578 -9.90 -10.73 11.34
N THR A 579 -11.01 -10.26 11.91
CA THR A 579 -12.38 -10.50 11.42
C THR A 579 -13.01 -9.18 10.96
N TYR A 580 -14.26 -9.20 10.50
CA TYR A 580 -14.99 -7.96 10.19
C TYR A 580 -15.52 -7.24 11.45
N ASP A 581 -15.67 -7.97 12.56
CA ASP A 581 -16.20 -7.47 13.85
C ASP A 581 -15.07 -7.09 14.84
N ASP A 582 -13.91 -7.71 14.69
CA ASP A 582 -12.64 -7.36 15.34
C ASP A 582 -11.50 -7.43 14.31
N PRO A 583 -11.26 -6.35 13.55
CA PRO A 583 -10.25 -6.32 12.49
C PRO A 583 -8.84 -5.99 12.99
N HIS A 584 -8.69 -5.49 14.22
CA HIS A 584 -7.42 -5.06 14.79
C HIS A 584 -6.74 -6.23 15.53
N GLN A 585 -6.46 -7.31 14.81
CA GLN A 585 -5.78 -8.50 15.32
C GLN A 585 -4.60 -8.93 14.44
N TYR A 586 -3.38 -8.96 14.98
CA TYR A 586 -2.23 -9.59 14.33
C TYR A 586 -2.45 -11.11 14.15
N PRO A 587 -1.86 -11.75 13.12
CA PRO A 587 -2.00 -13.18 12.87
C PRO A 587 -1.33 -14.07 13.94
N SER A 588 -1.56 -15.38 13.84
CA SER A 588 -0.81 -16.40 14.59
C SER A 588 0.51 -16.80 13.88
N GLY A 589 1.13 -17.90 14.30
CA GLY A 589 2.50 -18.25 13.94
C GLY A 589 3.48 -17.75 15.00
N ALA A 590 3.48 -18.34 16.19
CA ALA A 590 4.32 -17.91 17.32
C ALA A 590 5.83 -17.96 17.02
N ARG A 591 6.27 -18.84 16.10
CA ARG A 591 7.66 -18.94 15.61
C ARG A 591 7.96 -18.02 14.41
N THR A 592 7.01 -17.21 13.95
CA THR A 592 7.17 -16.38 12.73
C THR A 592 8.35 -15.44 12.86
N THR A 593 9.29 -15.50 11.92
CA THR A 593 10.49 -14.66 11.87
C THR A 593 10.59 -14.04 10.48
N VAL A 594 10.80 -12.73 10.40
CA VAL A 594 10.82 -11.98 9.13
C VAL A 594 12.06 -11.13 9.06
N ILE A 595 12.73 -11.17 7.91
CA ILE A 595 14.03 -10.59 7.64
C ILE A 595 13.89 -9.69 6.41
N VAL A 596 14.38 -8.47 6.49
CA VAL A 596 14.34 -7.48 5.39
C VAL A 596 15.74 -6.90 5.22
N ASN A 597 16.28 -6.96 4.00
CA ASN A 597 17.67 -6.61 3.68
C ASN A 597 18.67 -7.19 4.72
N GLY A 598 18.49 -8.47 5.10
CA GLY A 598 19.35 -9.19 6.06
C GLY A 598 19.10 -8.91 7.54
N THR A 599 18.26 -7.92 7.88
CA THR A 599 17.95 -7.54 9.27
C THR A 599 16.63 -8.13 9.73
N ILE A 600 16.60 -8.76 10.91
CA ILE A 600 15.38 -9.34 11.50
C ILE A 600 14.46 -8.20 11.96
N VAL A 601 13.28 -8.07 11.33
CA VAL A 601 12.21 -7.10 11.65
C VAL A 601 11.09 -7.69 12.51
N VAL A 602 10.91 -9.01 12.44
CA VAL A 602 10.05 -9.79 13.35
C VAL A 602 10.85 -10.99 13.85
N ASP A 603 10.91 -11.20 15.16
CA ASP A 603 11.54 -12.35 15.81
C ASP A 603 10.48 -13.02 16.71
N ASN A 604 10.16 -14.29 16.45
CA ASN A 604 9.11 -15.05 17.16
C ASN A 604 7.79 -14.26 17.35
N ALA A 605 7.20 -13.88 16.21
CA ALA A 605 5.99 -13.04 16.05
C ALA A 605 6.07 -11.60 16.60
N ALA A 606 7.11 -11.20 17.34
CA ALA A 606 7.28 -9.87 17.90
C ALA A 606 8.09 -8.94 16.98
N HIS A 607 7.66 -7.68 16.83
CA HIS A 607 8.40 -6.67 16.07
C HIS A 607 9.67 -6.23 16.80
N THR A 608 10.80 -6.08 16.09
CA THR A 608 12.11 -5.77 16.70
C THR A 608 12.44 -4.29 16.82
N GLY A 609 11.59 -3.40 16.30
CA GLY A 609 11.83 -1.97 16.14
C GLY A 609 12.67 -1.61 14.90
N ALA A 610 13.20 -2.60 14.15
CA ALA A 610 14.09 -2.34 13.03
C ALA A 610 13.36 -1.85 11.77
N THR A 611 13.93 -0.84 11.10
CA THR A 611 13.43 -0.28 9.83
C THR A 611 14.48 -0.36 8.70
N PRO A 612 14.90 -1.57 8.26
CA PRO A 612 15.94 -1.78 7.26
C PRO A 612 15.45 -1.68 5.80
N GLY A 613 14.16 -1.42 5.59
CA GLY A 613 13.51 -1.36 4.28
C GLY A 613 13.95 -0.18 3.44
N ARG A 614 13.87 -0.33 2.12
CA ARG A 614 14.34 0.65 1.13
C ARG A 614 13.22 1.10 0.21
N VAL A 615 13.29 2.37 -0.22
CA VAL A 615 12.48 2.89 -1.33
C VAL A 615 13.00 2.24 -2.61
N LEU A 616 12.23 1.33 -3.18
CA LEU A 616 12.58 0.63 -4.41
C LEU A 616 12.35 1.55 -5.61
N ARG A 617 13.29 1.58 -6.56
CA ARG A 617 13.23 2.49 -7.71
C ARG A 617 13.46 1.79 -9.03
N ARG A 618 12.74 2.23 -10.05
CA ARG A 618 12.84 1.73 -11.43
C ARG A 618 14.05 2.35 -12.15
N ALA A 619 14.93 1.49 -12.64
CA ALA A 619 16.05 1.87 -13.51
C ALA A 619 15.58 2.25 -14.93
N SER A 620 16.52 2.68 -15.77
CA SER A 620 16.24 3.07 -17.17
C SER A 620 15.87 1.89 -18.08
N ASP A 621 16.33 0.68 -17.75
CA ASP A 621 15.97 -0.55 -18.47
C ASP A 621 14.63 -1.17 -18.02
N GLY A 622 14.02 -0.61 -16.96
CA GLY A 622 12.77 -1.12 -16.38
C GLY A 622 12.95 -2.19 -15.30
N THR A 623 14.18 -2.51 -14.89
CA THR A 623 14.43 -3.29 -13.66
C THR A 623 14.20 -2.43 -12.41
N VAL A 624 14.02 -3.08 -11.25
CA VAL A 624 13.75 -2.42 -9.96
C VAL A 624 14.68 -2.96 -8.87
N GLU A 625 15.26 -2.06 -8.06
CA GLU A 625 16.27 -2.35 -7.01
C GLU A 625 15.92 -1.70 -5.65
#